data_AF-A0A1E4FR91-F1
#
_entry.id   AF-A0A1E4FR91-F1
#
_cell.length_a   1.000
_cell.length_b   1.000
_cell.length_c   1.000
_cell.angle_alpha   90.00
_cell.angle_beta   90.00
_cell.angle_gamma   90.00
#
_symmetry.space_group_name_H-M   'P 1'
#
loop_
_entity.id
_entity.type
_entity.pdbx_description
1 polymer ?
#
loop_
_entity_poly.entity_id
_entity_poly.type
_entity_poly.pdbx_seq_one_letter_code
_entity_poly.pdbx_strand_id
1 'polypeptide(L)'
;MPFAAPSPYCLWLFPNRHHHSYSQLNDEELEDLAELLRDVLRRLYFGLSDPPYNLVLRSAHPNSLSSALFHFYITVVPRLGRTAGFELGTGMFINPSLPEKDAEYLRTLTLPAEIQEQRLIAFNKGDPGDPLIAVIDERGHSLPALKRSEIRRLNVLHRTVAVLIRNRQGEIFVHQRTAEKDYFPNFYSLLVTGMVGAQESYTEAARRKLGHDCPLRHRMDHHFFSATSRAWIRIFEVEMKDFLPLGEVAWSGWVSQADLWSWIQKVPITPVALDCYFALQAQAGSLKSH
;
A
#
# COMPACT_ATOMS: atom_id res chain seq x y z
N MET A 1 -6.53 -21.72 13.10
CA MET A 1 -6.04 -21.32 14.44
C MET A 1 -5.62 -22.60 15.17
N PRO A 2 -4.40 -22.69 15.74
CA PRO A 2 -3.96 -23.89 16.43
C PRO A 2 -4.73 -24.09 17.73
N PHE A 3 -4.99 -25.35 18.10
CA PHE A 3 -5.69 -25.72 19.34
C PHE A 3 -4.96 -25.26 20.61
N ALA A 4 -3.63 -25.20 20.57
CA ALA A 4 -2.79 -24.67 21.64
C ALA A 4 -2.07 -23.39 21.15
N ALA A 5 -2.85 -22.33 20.91
CA ALA A 5 -2.28 -21.06 20.43
C ALA A 5 -1.37 -20.41 21.50
N PRO A 6 -0.15 -19.99 21.14
CA PRO A 6 0.80 -19.40 22.09
C PRO A 6 0.43 -17.98 22.53
N SER A 7 -0.53 -17.35 21.86
CA SER A 7 -1.04 -16.02 22.17
C SER A 7 -2.44 -15.81 21.57
N PRO A 8 -3.21 -14.84 22.08
CA PRO A 8 -4.53 -14.51 21.55
C PRO A 8 -4.49 -14.21 20.04
N TYR A 9 -5.47 -14.72 19.30
CA TYR A 9 -5.63 -14.52 17.85
C TYR A 9 -4.40 -14.93 17.01
N CYS A 10 -3.53 -15.83 17.50
CA CYS A 10 -2.44 -16.38 16.70
C CYS A 10 -2.97 -17.26 15.56
N LEU A 11 -2.69 -16.89 14.32
CA LEU A 11 -3.19 -17.58 13.12
C LEU A 11 -2.07 -18.30 12.38
N TRP A 12 -2.36 -19.50 11.90
CA TRP A 12 -1.46 -20.29 11.07
C TRP A 12 -2.15 -20.55 9.73
N LEU A 13 -1.45 -20.25 8.64
CA LEU A 13 -1.90 -20.38 7.25
C LEU A 13 -1.06 -21.46 6.58
N PHE A 14 -1.71 -22.50 6.09
CA PHE A 14 -1.09 -23.63 5.39
C PHE A 14 -1.68 -23.74 3.99
N PRO A 15 -0.88 -24.09 2.97
CA PRO A 15 -1.45 -24.48 1.69
C PRO A 15 -2.16 -25.83 1.82
N ASN A 16 -3.26 -26.01 1.10
CA ASN A 16 -4.02 -27.27 1.11
C ASN A 16 -3.25 -28.42 0.46
N ARG A 17 -2.49 -28.11 -0.60
CA ARG A 17 -1.54 -29.05 -1.20
C ARG A 17 -0.21 -28.97 -0.48
N HIS A 18 0.46 -30.11 -0.34
CA HIS A 18 1.78 -30.17 0.27
C HIS A 18 2.79 -29.36 -0.55
N HIS A 19 3.35 -28.34 0.08
CA HIS A 19 4.45 -27.54 -0.43
C HIS A 19 5.44 -27.34 0.70
N HIS A 20 6.71 -27.70 0.49
CA HIS A 20 7.76 -27.45 1.49
C HIS A 20 8.37 -26.05 1.36
N SER A 21 8.26 -25.44 0.17
CA SER A 21 8.75 -24.09 -0.11
C SER A 21 7.65 -23.19 -0.65
N TYR A 22 7.58 -21.95 -0.15
CA TYR A 22 6.71 -20.90 -0.66
C TYR A 22 6.92 -20.62 -2.15
N SER A 23 8.15 -20.78 -2.65
CA SER A 23 8.49 -20.53 -4.05
C SER A 23 7.89 -21.53 -5.05
N GLN A 24 7.19 -22.56 -4.56
CA GLN A 24 6.57 -23.62 -5.39
C GLN A 24 5.09 -23.38 -5.66
N LEU A 25 4.51 -22.35 -5.04
CA LEU A 25 3.15 -21.93 -5.35
C LEU A 25 3.06 -21.50 -6.82
N ASN A 26 1.99 -21.94 -7.49
CA ASN A 26 1.64 -21.40 -8.80
C ASN A 26 0.87 -20.06 -8.66
N ASP A 27 0.58 -19.41 -9.78
CA ASP A 27 -0.08 -18.09 -9.77
C ASP A 27 -1.46 -18.11 -9.11
N GLU A 28 -2.25 -19.17 -9.32
CA GLU A 28 -3.59 -19.33 -8.70
C GLU A 28 -3.48 -19.50 -7.17
N GLU A 29 -2.57 -20.37 -6.70
CA GLU A 29 -2.34 -20.59 -5.28
C GLU A 29 -1.75 -19.34 -4.59
N LEU A 30 -0.97 -18.54 -5.33
CA LEU A 30 -0.43 -17.28 -4.87
C LEU A 30 -1.53 -16.21 -4.74
N GLU A 31 -2.46 -16.16 -5.69
CA GLU A 31 -3.63 -15.28 -5.65
C GLU A 31 -4.54 -15.66 -4.47
N ASP A 32 -4.88 -16.93 -4.29
CA ASP A 32 -5.63 -17.44 -3.14
C ASP A 32 -4.98 -17.05 -1.80
N LEU A 33 -3.65 -17.19 -1.71
CA LEU A 33 -2.91 -16.81 -0.51
C LEU A 33 -2.97 -15.30 -0.26
N ALA A 34 -2.87 -14.48 -1.32
CA ALA A 34 -2.98 -13.03 -1.21
C ALA A 34 -4.39 -12.62 -0.73
N GLU A 35 -5.44 -13.26 -1.26
CA GLU A 35 -6.83 -13.01 -0.84
C GLU A 35 -7.05 -13.38 0.63
N LEU A 36 -6.56 -14.55 1.05
CA LEU A 36 -6.67 -15.04 2.42
C LEU A 36 -5.89 -14.15 3.39
N LEU A 37 -4.66 -13.77 3.06
CA LEU A 37 -3.87 -12.84 3.87
C LEU A 37 -4.58 -11.49 3.99
N ARG A 38 -5.13 -10.96 2.90
CA ARG A 38 -5.92 -9.72 2.91
C ARG A 38 -7.12 -9.83 3.84
N ASP A 39 -7.90 -10.92 3.77
CA ASP A 39 -9.04 -11.15 4.67
C ASP A 39 -8.60 -11.23 6.14
N VAL A 40 -7.57 -12.02 6.45
CA VAL A 40 -7.00 -12.14 7.79
C VAL A 40 -6.57 -10.78 8.34
N LEU A 41 -5.77 -10.03 7.59
CA LEU A 41 -5.27 -8.73 8.03
C LEU A 41 -6.40 -7.70 8.20
N ARG A 42 -7.44 -7.75 7.35
CA ARG A 42 -8.65 -6.92 7.54
C ARG A 42 -9.38 -7.27 8.83
N ARG A 43 -9.50 -8.55 9.18
CA ARG A 43 -10.12 -8.97 10.45
C ARG A 43 -9.34 -8.51 11.66
N LEU A 44 -8.01 -8.54 11.60
CA LEU A 44 -7.17 -7.96 12.65
C LEU A 44 -7.35 -6.43 12.73
N TYR A 45 -7.35 -5.74 11.59
CA TYR A 45 -7.53 -4.29 11.53
C TYR A 45 -8.87 -3.85 12.14
N PHE A 46 -9.99 -4.40 11.63
CA PHE A 46 -11.33 -3.97 12.05
C PHE A 46 -11.79 -4.62 13.36
N GLY A 47 -11.44 -5.88 13.60
CA GLY A 47 -11.87 -6.60 14.79
C GLY A 47 -11.04 -6.28 16.02
N LEU A 48 -9.72 -6.09 15.85
CA LEU A 48 -8.80 -5.92 16.97
C LEU A 48 -8.24 -4.50 17.11
N SER A 49 -8.83 -3.53 16.40
CA SER A 49 -8.41 -2.12 16.40
C SER A 49 -6.96 -1.91 15.96
N ASP A 50 -6.58 -2.53 14.84
CA ASP A 50 -5.27 -2.43 14.20
C ASP A 50 -4.07 -2.65 15.14
N PRO A 51 -3.95 -3.83 15.77
CA PRO A 51 -2.85 -4.10 16.67
C PRO A 51 -1.55 -4.31 15.89
N PRO A 52 -0.38 -3.96 16.46
CA PRO A 52 0.89 -4.38 15.87
C PRO A 52 0.97 -5.92 15.86
N TYR A 53 1.51 -6.51 14.80
CA TYR A 53 1.63 -7.96 14.66
C TYR A 53 3.00 -8.38 14.11
N ASN A 54 3.33 -9.67 14.27
CA ASN A 54 4.41 -10.31 13.54
C ASN A 54 3.80 -11.18 12.42
N LEU A 55 4.30 -11.03 11.19
CA LEU A 55 4.01 -11.91 10.06
C LEU A 55 5.29 -12.72 9.78
N VAL A 56 5.21 -14.04 9.93
CA VAL A 56 6.38 -14.90 9.87
C VAL A 56 6.17 -16.01 8.86
N LEU A 57 6.94 -15.98 7.77
CA LEU A 57 7.01 -17.04 6.77
C LEU A 57 8.01 -18.11 7.23
N ARG A 58 7.55 -19.37 7.29
CA ARG A 58 8.39 -20.54 7.53
C ARG A 58 8.40 -21.38 6.27
N SER A 59 9.46 -21.25 5.48
CA SER A 59 9.65 -21.93 4.20
C SER A 59 10.97 -22.68 4.20
N ALA A 60 10.98 -23.92 3.74
CA ALA A 60 12.22 -24.63 3.48
C ALA A 60 12.87 -24.11 2.19
N HIS A 61 14.15 -24.41 2.02
CA HIS A 61 14.82 -24.16 0.75
C HIS A 61 14.22 -25.05 -0.36
N PRO A 62 14.05 -24.57 -1.61
CA PRO A 62 13.40 -25.34 -2.67
C PRO A 62 14.05 -26.70 -2.93
N ASN A 63 15.38 -26.77 -2.81
CA ASN A 63 16.18 -27.98 -3.04
C ASN A 63 16.51 -28.77 -1.76
N SER A 64 15.79 -28.54 -0.65
CA SER A 64 16.03 -29.28 0.59
C SER A 64 15.61 -30.75 0.46
N LEU A 65 16.46 -31.66 0.93
CA LEU A 65 16.16 -33.11 1.04
C LEU A 65 15.05 -33.40 2.07
N SER A 66 14.68 -32.43 2.90
CA SER A 66 13.58 -32.52 3.88
C SER A 66 12.20 -32.23 3.27
N SER A 67 12.08 -32.20 1.93
CA SER A 67 10.87 -31.84 1.19
C SER A 67 9.63 -32.65 1.55
N ALA A 68 9.78 -33.90 2.00
CA ALA A 68 8.66 -34.76 2.40
C ALA A 68 8.18 -34.57 3.85
N LEU A 69 8.95 -33.88 4.71
CA LEU A 69 8.70 -33.79 6.16
C LEU A 69 8.31 -32.40 6.64
N PHE A 70 8.35 -31.40 5.76
CA PHE A 70 8.09 -30.02 6.09
C PHE A 70 7.06 -29.42 5.16
N HIS A 71 6.00 -28.85 5.73
CA HIS A 71 5.00 -28.06 5.02
C HIS A 71 5.25 -26.60 5.34
N PHE A 72 5.42 -25.74 4.33
CA PHE A 72 5.61 -24.32 4.60
C PHE A 72 4.33 -23.72 5.19
N TYR A 73 4.47 -22.72 6.05
CA TYR A 73 3.33 -22.03 6.61
C TYR A 73 3.67 -20.58 6.96
N ILE A 74 2.63 -19.76 7.07
CA ILE A 74 2.73 -18.39 7.55
C ILE A 74 2.04 -18.32 8.91
N THR A 75 2.68 -17.62 9.86
CA THR A 75 2.05 -17.30 11.14
C THR A 75 1.83 -15.79 11.26
N VAL A 76 0.64 -15.42 11.74
CA VAL A 76 0.30 -14.05 12.12
C VAL A 76 0.12 -14.04 13.62
N VAL A 77 0.90 -13.21 14.32
CA VAL A 77 0.91 -13.12 15.78
C VAL A 77 0.62 -11.68 16.21
N PRO A 78 -0.66 -11.34 16.50
CA PRO A 78 -1.04 -10.04 17.04
C PRO A 78 -0.43 -9.80 18.42
N ARG A 79 0.06 -8.59 18.68
CA ARG A 79 0.62 -8.18 19.97
C ARG A 79 -0.40 -7.36 20.75
N LEU A 80 -1.32 -8.05 21.42
CA LEU A 80 -2.42 -7.42 22.18
C LEU A 80 -2.08 -7.09 23.63
N GLY A 81 -0.99 -7.65 24.17
CA GLY A 81 -0.58 -7.46 25.56
C GLY A 81 0.92 -7.23 25.69
N ARG A 82 1.34 -6.73 26.84
CA ARG A 82 2.76 -6.67 27.22
C ARG A 82 3.15 -7.99 27.90
N THR A 83 4.30 -8.53 27.52
CA THR A 83 4.92 -9.65 28.21
C THR A 83 5.19 -9.26 29.66
N ALA A 84 4.72 -10.02 30.65
CA ALA A 84 4.92 -9.74 32.06
C ALA A 84 6.17 -10.48 32.59
N GLY A 85 6.48 -10.27 33.87
CA GLY A 85 7.69 -10.81 34.50
C GLY A 85 7.75 -12.34 34.51
N PHE A 86 6.60 -13.02 34.53
CA PHE A 86 6.56 -14.48 34.47
C PHE A 86 7.00 -15.01 33.10
N GLU A 87 6.45 -14.47 32.02
CA GLU A 87 6.78 -14.90 30.67
C GLU A 87 8.22 -14.53 30.31
N LEU A 88 8.71 -13.36 30.76
CA LEU A 88 10.11 -12.96 30.60
C LEU A 88 11.07 -13.85 31.41
N GLY A 89 10.69 -14.23 32.63
CA GLY A 89 11.54 -15.01 33.53
C GLY A 89 11.60 -16.50 33.20
N THR A 90 10.56 -17.05 32.57
CA THR A 90 10.43 -18.50 32.31
C THR A 90 10.48 -18.89 30.83
N GLY A 91 10.19 -17.96 29.91
CA GLY A 91 9.98 -18.25 28.49
C GLY A 91 8.66 -18.99 28.20
N MET A 92 7.83 -19.22 29.22
CA MET A 92 6.48 -19.79 29.06
C MET A 92 5.50 -18.66 28.78
N PHE A 93 4.66 -18.82 27.75
CA PHE A 93 3.64 -17.84 27.40
C PHE A 93 2.28 -18.29 27.94
N ILE A 94 1.59 -17.37 28.61
CA ILE A 94 0.21 -17.58 29.04
C ILE A 94 -0.70 -16.97 27.98
N ASN A 95 -1.54 -17.81 27.36
CA ASN A 95 -2.62 -17.33 26.50
C ASN A 95 -3.92 -17.27 27.32
N PRO A 96 -4.40 -16.08 27.70
CA PRO A 96 -5.64 -15.94 28.46
C PRO A 96 -6.90 -16.13 27.60
N SER A 97 -6.77 -16.20 26.26
CA SER A 97 -7.89 -16.41 25.36
C SER A 97 -7.99 -17.86 24.90
N LEU A 98 -9.22 -18.33 24.72
CA LEU A 98 -9.50 -19.65 24.16
C LEU A 98 -9.40 -19.58 22.64
N PRO A 99 -8.57 -20.41 21.99
CA PRO A 99 -8.40 -20.37 20.53
C PRO A 99 -9.70 -20.55 19.75
N GLU A 100 -10.66 -21.31 20.28
CA GLU A 100 -11.98 -21.50 19.67
C GLU A 100 -12.79 -20.21 19.67
N LYS A 101 -12.74 -19.42 20.76
CA LYS A 101 -13.43 -18.13 20.87
C LYS A 101 -12.80 -17.08 19.97
N ASP A 102 -11.46 -17.07 19.91
CA ASP A 102 -10.73 -16.17 19.00
C ASP A 102 -11.07 -16.50 17.53
N ALA A 103 -11.10 -17.78 17.18
CA ALA A 103 -11.46 -18.23 15.84
C ALA A 103 -12.93 -17.92 15.50
N GLU A 104 -13.86 -18.15 16.42
CA GLU A 104 -15.27 -17.80 16.27
C GLU A 104 -15.43 -16.29 16.05
N TYR A 105 -14.84 -15.47 16.93
CA TYR A 105 -14.87 -14.01 16.81
C TYR A 105 -14.40 -13.54 15.44
N LEU A 106 -13.23 -14.02 14.99
CA LEU A 106 -12.70 -13.63 13.68
C LEU A 106 -13.61 -14.09 12.54
N ARG A 107 -14.21 -15.29 12.60
CA ARG A 107 -15.11 -15.79 11.55
C ARG A 107 -16.42 -15.01 11.46
N THR A 108 -17.04 -14.70 12.60
CA THR A 108 -18.33 -14.01 12.66
C THR A 108 -18.20 -12.49 12.54
N LEU A 109 -16.97 -11.96 12.60
CA LEU A 109 -16.70 -10.55 12.40
C LEU A 109 -17.26 -10.11 11.06
N THR A 110 -18.29 -9.26 11.11
CA THR A 110 -18.81 -8.58 9.93
C THR A 110 -17.80 -7.51 9.57
N LEU A 111 -16.90 -7.85 8.65
CA LEU A 111 -16.03 -6.84 8.05
C LEU A 111 -16.93 -5.79 7.40
N PRO A 112 -16.57 -4.49 7.50
CA PRO A 112 -17.13 -3.53 6.59
C PRO A 112 -16.96 -4.11 5.19
N ALA A 113 -18.06 -4.24 4.46
CA ALA A 113 -17.99 -4.39 3.02
C ALA A 113 -17.04 -3.30 2.49
N GLU A 114 -16.46 -3.51 1.31
CA GLU A 114 -15.96 -2.41 0.48
C GLU A 114 -16.85 -1.19 0.71
N ILE A 115 -16.23 -0.06 1.08
CA ILE A 115 -16.93 0.99 1.82
C ILE A 115 -18.19 1.36 1.04
N GLN A 116 -19.35 0.91 1.52
CA GLN A 116 -20.59 0.98 0.78
C GLN A 116 -21.01 2.44 0.64
N GLU A 117 -21.69 2.73 -0.46
CA GLU A 117 -22.16 4.06 -0.85
C GLU A 117 -22.83 4.83 0.30
N GLN A 118 -23.71 4.16 1.05
CA GLN A 118 -24.45 4.75 2.18
C GLN A 118 -23.57 5.05 3.40
N ARG A 119 -22.52 4.24 3.64
CA ARG A 119 -21.54 4.48 4.71
C ARG A 119 -20.60 5.63 4.36
N LEU A 120 -20.19 5.76 3.09
CA LEU A 120 -19.37 6.91 2.63
C LEU A 120 -20.08 8.24 2.92
N ILE A 121 -21.37 8.33 2.60
CA ILE A 121 -22.18 9.53 2.87
C ILE A 121 -22.19 9.87 4.36
N ALA A 122 -22.34 8.86 5.24
CA ALA A 122 -22.36 9.07 6.68
C ALA A 122 -21.02 9.60 7.24
N PHE A 123 -19.90 9.26 6.61
CA PHE A 123 -18.56 9.71 7.01
C PHE A 123 -18.22 11.12 6.50
N ASN A 124 -18.93 11.64 5.50
CA ASN A 124 -18.60 12.91 4.82
C ASN A 124 -18.96 14.19 5.63
N LYS A 125 -18.80 14.16 6.95
CA LYS A 125 -19.20 15.22 7.90
C LYS A 125 -18.07 16.23 8.24
N GLY A 126 -16.94 16.19 7.54
CA GLY A 126 -15.75 17.03 7.84
C GLY A 126 -15.94 18.54 7.57
N ASP A 127 -14.85 19.30 7.64
CA ASP A 127 -14.80 20.75 7.32
C ASP A 127 -15.34 21.04 5.90
N PRO A 128 -16.23 22.04 5.70
CA PRO A 128 -16.62 22.50 4.37
C PRO A 128 -15.46 22.92 3.45
N GLY A 129 -14.33 23.37 4.01
CA GLY A 129 -13.13 23.74 3.26
C GLY A 129 -12.27 22.54 2.78
N ASP A 130 -12.57 21.32 3.24
CA ASP A 130 -11.81 20.13 2.85
C ASP A 130 -12.23 19.63 1.45
N PRO A 131 -11.29 19.53 0.48
CA PRO A 131 -11.65 19.18 -0.90
C PRO A 131 -12.30 17.80 -1.02
N LEU A 132 -13.31 17.73 -1.89
CA LEU A 132 -13.94 16.48 -2.31
C LEU A 132 -13.10 15.79 -3.38
N ILE A 133 -12.81 14.51 -3.15
CA ILE A 133 -11.94 13.68 -3.97
C ILE A 133 -12.74 12.52 -4.56
N ALA A 134 -12.39 12.13 -5.79
CA ALA A 134 -13.01 11.03 -6.50
C ALA A 134 -12.64 9.68 -5.85
N VAL A 135 -13.67 8.97 -5.37
CA VAL A 135 -13.58 7.65 -4.74
C VAL A 135 -14.02 6.59 -5.74
N ILE A 136 -13.40 5.41 -5.68
CA ILE A 136 -13.77 4.27 -6.51
C ILE A 136 -13.81 2.97 -5.70
N ASP A 137 -14.52 1.97 -6.22
CA ASP A 137 -14.41 0.59 -5.76
C ASP A 137 -13.20 -0.12 -6.41
N GLU A 138 -12.94 -1.37 -6.01
CA GLU A 138 -11.84 -2.19 -6.55
C GLU A 138 -12.03 -2.54 -8.03
N ARG A 139 -13.25 -2.40 -8.57
CA ARG A 139 -13.57 -2.65 -9.97
C ARG A 139 -13.43 -1.38 -10.83
N GLY A 140 -13.05 -0.26 -10.23
CA GLY A 140 -12.88 1.03 -10.91
C GLY A 140 -14.18 1.84 -11.06
N HIS A 141 -15.31 1.37 -10.52
CA HIS A 141 -16.55 2.13 -10.56
C HIS A 141 -16.48 3.32 -9.61
N SER A 142 -17.12 4.41 -10.01
CA SER A 142 -17.15 5.62 -9.20
C SER A 142 -18.11 5.44 -8.02
N LEU A 143 -17.66 5.82 -6.83
CA LEU A 143 -18.47 5.94 -5.62
C LEU A 143 -18.65 7.43 -5.27
N PRO A 144 -19.57 7.79 -4.35
CA PRO A 144 -19.70 9.15 -3.87
C PRO A 144 -18.37 9.70 -3.37
N ALA A 145 -18.06 10.90 -3.83
CA ALA A 145 -16.85 11.59 -3.43
C ALA A 145 -16.81 11.82 -1.92
N LEU A 146 -15.61 11.72 -1.37
CA LEU A 146 -15.35 11.98 0.04
C LEU A 146 -14.41 13.16 0.20
N LYS A 147 -14.56 13.84 1.33
CA LYS A 147 -13.57 14.77 1.85
C LYS A 147 -12.21 14.09 2.00
N ARG A 148 -11.15 14.81 1.64
CA ARG A 148 -9.76 14.31 1.68
C ARG A 148 -9.35 13.81 3.07
N SER A 149 -9.76 14.50 4.14
CA SER A 149 -9.51 14.07 5.52
C SER A 149 -10.13 12.69 5.82
N GLU A 150 -11.34 12.44 5.34
CA GLU A 150 -12.05 11.16 5.52
C GLU A 150 -11.40 10.04 4.72
N ILE A 151 -10.97 10.31 3.48
CA ILE A 151 -10.20 9.36 2.68
C ILE A 151 -8.95 8.90 3.42
N ARG A 152 -8.22 9.85 4.03
CA ARG A 152 -7.02 9.54 4.80
C ARG A 152 -7.33 8.79 6.09
N ARG A 153 -8.35 9.23 6.84
CA ARG A 153 -8.78 8.61 8.10
C ARG A 153 -9.20 7.15 7.92
N LEU A 154 -9.90 6.86 6.81
CA LEU A 154 -10.48 5.54 6.55
C LEU A 154 -9.68 4.72 5.53
N ASN A 155 -8.57 5.27 5.02
CA ASN A 155 -7.74 4.70 3.97
C ASN A 155 -8.58 4.19 2.76
N VAL A 156 -9.44 5.07 2.24
CA VAL A 156 -10.38 4.75 1.15
C VAL A 156 -9.66 4.74 -0.18
N LEU A 157 -9.97 3.76 -1.03
CA LEU A 157 -9.45 3.71 -2.40
C LEU A 157 -9.96 4.92 -3.20
N HIS A 158 -9.04 5.69 -3.76
CA HIS A 158 -9.36 6.93 -4.45
C HIS A 158 -8.51 7.14 -5.70
N ARG A 159 -8.97 8.01 -6.59
CA ARG A 159 -8.24 8.37 -7.80
C ARG A 159 -7.11 9.35 -7.48
N THR A 160 -5.95 9.08 -8.06
CA THR A 160 -4.73 9.88 -7.92
C THR A 160 -4.04 10.01 -9.27
N VAL A 161 -3.31 11.10 -9.47
CA VAL A 161 -2.37 11.27 -10.58
C VAL A 161 -0.94 11.22 -10.07
N ALA A 162 -0.05 10.70 -10.89
CA ALA A 162 1.39 10.84 -10.73
C ALA A 162 2.00 11.27 -12.07
N VAL A 163 2.84 12.30 -12.05
CA VAL A 163 3.49 12.81 -13.26
C VAL A 163 5.00 12.66 -13.11
N LEU A 164 5.60 11.92 -14.04
CA LEU A 164 7.05 11.86 -14.25
C LEU A 164 7.45 13.01 -15.18
N ILE A 165 8.36 13.86 -14.72
CA ILE A 165 8.85 15.00 -15.50
C ILE A 165 10.29 14.71 -15.92
N ARG A 166 10.56 14.84 -17.22
CA ARG A 166 11.91 14.74 -17.77
C ARG A 166 12.31 16.03 -18.47
N ASN A 167 13.60 16.36 -18.47
CA ASN A 167 14.12 17.39 -19.36
C ASN A 167 14.63 16.79 -20.68
N ARG A 168 15.11 17.64 -21.59
CA ARG A 168 15.65 17.22 -22.90
C ARG A 168 16.89 16.34 -22.79
N GLN A 169 17.61 16.42 -21.68
CA GLN A 169 18.77 15.58 -21.37
C GLN A 169 18.36 14.21 -20.81
N GLY A 170 17.05 13.97 -20.63
CA GLY A 170 16.50 12.74 -20.07
C GLY A 170 16.61 12.64 -18.55
N GLU A 171 17.06 13.70 -17.88
CA GLU A 171 17.13 13.77 -16.41
C GLU A 171 15.73 13.86 -15.82
N ILE A 172 15.54 13.29 -14.65
CA ILE A 172 14.26 13.24 -13.94
C ILE A 172 14.21 14.37 -12.92
N PHE A 173 13.10 15.09 -12.90
CA PHE A 173 12.82 16.06 -11.86
C PHE A 173 12.58 15.35 -10.53
N VAL A 174 13.30 15.79 -9.50
CA VAL A 174 13.13 15.33 -8.13
C VAL A 174 12.85 16.49 -7.21
N HIS A 175 12.11 16.26 -6.13
CA HIS A 175 11.83 17.30 -5.16
C HIS A 175 11.72 16.75 -3.74
N GLN A 176 11.99 17.62 -2.77
CA GLN A 176 11.69 17.42 -1.37
C GLN A 176 10.35 18.07 -1.03
N ARG A 177 9.52 17.31 -0.34
CA ARG A 177 8.24 17.77 0.19
C ARG A 177 8.46 18.71 1.37
N THR A 178 7.61 19.71 1.51
CA THR A 178 7.68 20.61 2.68
C THR A 178 7.28 19.89 3.97
N ALA A 179 7.62 20.50 5.11
CA ALA A 179 7.35 19.95 6.44
C ALA A 179 5.84 19.96 6.79
N GLU A 180 5.05 20.81 6.14
CA GLU A 180 3.61 20.96 6.36
C GLU A 180 2.79 19.86 5.68
N LYS A 181 3.42 18.96 4.93
CA LYS A 181 2.73 17.84 4.29
C LYS A 181 2.27 16.81 5.32
N ASP A 182 0.97 16.54 5.33
CA ASP A 182 0.33 15.57 6.24
C ASP A 182 0.89 14.14 6.11
N TYR A 183 1.28 13.74 4.89
CA TYR A 183 1.92 12.45 4.62
C TYR A 183 3.33 12.67 4.09
N PHE A 184 4.28 11.93 4.68
CA PHE A 184 5.70 11.95 4.33
C PHE A 184 6.27 13.38 4.25
N PRO A 185 6.20 14.18 5.33
CA PRO A 185 6.86 15.49 5.38
C PRO A 185 8.37 15.32 5.25
N ASN A 186 9.04 16.25 4.55
CA ASN A 186 10.49 16.23 4.29
C ASN A 186 11.01 15.04 3.44
N PHE A 187 10.14 14.13 2.99
CA PHE A 187 10.53 13.06 2.08
C PHE A 187 10.73 13.60 0.67
N TYR A 188 11.57 12.90 -0.09
CA TYR A 188 11.82 13.17 -1.49
C TYR A 188 10.86 12.40 -2.39
N SER A 189 10.62 12.91 -3.59
CA SER A 189 9.79 12.26 -4.60
C SER A 189 10.35 12.54 -5.99
N LEU A 190 10.24 11.55 -6.87
CA LEU A 190 10.57 11.65 -8.30
C LEU A 190 9.32 11.87 -9.18
N LEU A 191 8.14 11.93 -8.56
CA LEU A 191 6.84 12.13 -9.22
C LEU A 191 6.10 13.30 -8.58
N VAL A 192 5.48 14.13 -9.41
CA VAL A 192 4.50 15.11 -8.95
C VAL A 192 3.15 14.42 -8.81
N THR A 193 2.68 14.25 -7.57
CA THR A 193 1.49 13.46 -7.25
C THR A 193 0.35 14.32 -6.70
N GLY A 194 -0.90 13.92 -6.95
CA GLY A 194 -2.06 14.54 -6.30
C GLY A 194 -3.35 13.75 -6.44
N MET A 195 -4.23 13.88 -5.45
CA MET A 195 -5.58 13.32 -5.52
C MET A 195 -6.40 14.04 -6.59
N VAL A 196 -7.26 13.28 -7.26
CA VAL A 196 -8.18 13.77 -8.29
C VAL A 196 -9.48 14.26 -7.63
N GLY A 197 -9.89 15.49 -7.92
CA GLY A 197 -11.14 16.04 -7.41
C GLY A 197 -12.38 15.28 -7.89
N ALA A 198 -13.48 15.38 -7.14
CA ALA A 198 -14.72 14.65 -7.42
C ALA A 198 -15.26 14.81 -8.86
N GLN A 199 -15.08 15.99 -9.45
CA GLN A 199 -15.55 16.34 -10.80
C GLN A 199 -14.38 16.62 -11.75
N GLU A 200 -13.17 16.21 -11.37
CA GLU A 200 -11.95 16.47 -12.10
C GLU A 200 -11.53 15.24 -12.88
N SER A 201 -11.13 15.41 -14.14
CA SER A 201 -10.48 14.35 -14.91
C SER A 201 -9.03 14.15 -14.45
N TYR A 202 -8.45 12.99 -14.75
CA TYR A 202 -7.03 12.75 -14.49
C TYR A 202 -6.11 13.78 -15.18
N THR A 203 -6.43 14.21 -16.40
CA THR A 203 -5.63 15.19 -17.13
C THR A 203 -5.68 16.57 -16.48
N GLU A 204 -6.86 17.01 -16.04
CA GLU A 204 -7.03 18.27 -15.30
C GLU A 204 -6.28 18.23 -13.97
N ALA A 205 -6.39 17.13 -13.22
CA ALA A 205 -5.66 16.94 -11.97
C ALA A 205 -4.14 17.00 -12.16
N ALA A 206 -3.62 16.34 -13.21
CA ALA A 206 -2.20 16.37 -13.53
C ALA A 206 -1.74 17.79 -13.87
N ARG A 207 -2.45 18.51 -14.74
CA ARG A 207 -2.13 19.91 -15.10
C ARG A 207 -2.22 20.85 -13.90
N ARG A 208 -3.23 20.70 -13.05
CA ARG A 208 -3.35 21.44 -11.77
C ARG A 208 -2.14 21.19 -10.87
N LYS A 209 -1.68 19.94 -10.77
CA LYS A 209 -0.51 19.61 -9.95
C LYS A 209 0.79 20.13 -10.54
N LEU A 210 0.89 20.24 -11.86
CA LEU A 210 2.02 20.87 -12.54
C LEU A 210 1.95 22.40 -12.51
N GLY A 211 0.76 23.00 -12.36
CA GLY A 211 0.57 24.45 -12.50
C GLY A 211 0.71 24.93 -13.96
N HIS A 212 0.69 24.02 -14.92
CA HIS A 212 0.92 24.30 -16.34
C HIS A 212 -0.06 23.51 -17.20
N ASP A 213 -0.57 24.15 -18.26
CA ASP A 213 -1.26 23.42 -19.32
C ASP A 213 -0.23 22.89 -20.32
N CYS A 214 -0.04 21.57 -20.32
CA CYS A 214 0.98 20.91 -21.12
C CYS A 214 0.44 19.60 -21.74
N PRO A 215 1.04 19.12 -22.84
CA PRO A 215 0.73 17.81 -23.37
C PRO A 215 1.22 16.73 -22.40
N LEU A 216 0.30 15.87 -21.96
CA LEU A 216 0.60 14.77 -21.05
C LEU A 216 0.55 13.45 -21.82
N ARG A 217 1.60 12.64 -21.71
CA ARG A 217 1.61 11.27 -22.23
C ARG A 217 1.17 10.31 -21.15
N HIS A 218 0.01 9.67 -21.29
CA HIS A 218 -0.38 8.57 -20.42
C HIS A 218 0.58 7.39 -20.60
N ARG A 219 1.03 6.81 -19.49
CA ARG A 219 1.99 5.68 -19.48
C ARG A 219 1.35 4.38 -19.04
N MET A 220 0.62 4.43 -17.92
CA MET A 220 -0.08 3.30 -17.33
C MET A 220 -1.04 3.77 -16.25
N ASP A 221 -1.94 2.87 -15.85
CA ASP A 221 -2.67 2.96 -14.59
C ASP A 221 -2.05 1.96 -13.61
N HIS A 222 -1.91 2.34 -12.34
CA HIS A 222 -1.20 1.56 -11.32
C HIS A 222 -1.93 1.59 -9.99
N HIS A 223 -1.95 0.47 -9.28
CA HIS A 223 -2.56 0.37 -7.96
C HIS A 223 -1.50 0.48 -6.88
N PHE A 224 -1.65 1.46 -5.99
CA PHE A 224 -0.80 1.62 -4.83
C PHE A 224 -1.57 1.28 -3.55
N PHE A 225 -1.05 0.32 -2.78
CA PHE A 225 -1.60 -0.07 -1.49
C PHE A 225 -0.55 0.06 -0.39
N SER A 226 -0.93 0.73 0.70
CA SER A 226 -0.13 0.85 1.91
C SER A 226 -1.03 0.97 3.13
N ALA A 227 -0.44 0.86 4.33
CA ALA A 227 -1.15 1.07 5.59
C ALA A 227 -1.85 2.44 5.68
N THR A 228 -1.32 3.46 4.99
CA THR A 228 -1.79 4.85 5.10
C THR A 228 -2.50 5.38 3.84
N SER A 229 -2.41 4.69 2.71
CA SER A 229 -2.98 5.14 1.45
C SER A 229 -3.27 3.98 0.49
N ARG A 230 -4.45 4.03 -0.12
CA ARG A 230 -4.90 3.16 -1.21
C ARG A 230 -5.30 4.03 -2.39
N ALA A 231 -4.60 3.92 -3.50
CA ALA A 231 -4.78 4.82 -4.63
C ALA A 231 -4.77 4.08 -5.97
N TRP A 232 -5.71 4.43 -6.83
CA TRP A 232 -5.65 4.13 -8.25
C TRP A 232 -4.98 5.31 -8.96
N ILE A 233 -3.78 5.07 -9.44
CA ILE A 233 -2.88 6.11 -9.92
C ILE A 233 -2.82 6.06 -11.44
N ARG A 234 -3.25 7.15 -12.08
CA ARG A 234 -2.94 7.35 -13.49
C ARG A 234 -1.57 8.02 -13.61
N ILE A 235 -0.65 7.32 -14.26
CA ILE A 235 0.74 7.78 -14.43
C ILE A 235 0.88 8.47 -15.79
N PHE A 236 1.31 9.72 -15.75
CA PHE A 236 1.65 10.51 -16.93
C PHE A 236 3.16 10.78 -16.99
N GLU A 237 3.63 11.09 -18.18
CA GLU A 237 4.96 11.62 -18.43
C GLU A 237 4.87 12.89 -19.26
N VAL A 238 5.78 13.82 -18.98
CA VAL A 238 5.91 15.09 -19.70
C VAL A 238 7.37 15.50 -19.80
N GLU A 239 7.74 16.07 -20.95
CA GLU A 239 9.03 16.71 -21.14
C GLU A 239 8.92 18.21 -20.82
N MET A 240 9.74 18.73 -19.91
CA MET A 240 9.82 20.14 -19.55
C MET A 240 11.25 20.57 -19.29
N LYS A 241 11.62 21.76 -19.78
CA LYS A 241 12.96 22.33 -19.58
C LYS A 241 13.08 23.04 -18.22
N ASP A 242 12.18 23.98 -17.95
CA ASP A 242 12.27 24.89 -16.81
C ASP A 242 11.04 24.69 -15.88
N PHE A 243 10.91 23.49 -15.32
CA PHE A 243 9.80 23.19 -14.42
C PHE A 243 10.00 23.87 -13.06
N LEU A 244 9.07 24.74 -12.70
CA LEU A 244 8.99 25.35 -11.38
C LEU A 244 7.84 24.68 -10.60
N PRO A 245 8.14 23.97 -9.50
CA PRO A 245 7.09 23.36 -8.70
C PRO A 245 6.26 24.41 -7.97
N LEU A 246 4.99 24.09 -7.72
CA LEU A 246 4.13 24.88 -6.82
C LEU A 246 4.70 24.89 -5.39
N GLY A 247 4.21 25.81 -4.54
CA GLY A 247 4.69 26.06 -3.17
C GLY A 247 4.59 24.91 -2.15
N GLU A 248 4.36 23.68 -2.61
CA GLU A 248 4.35 22.45 -1.83
C GLU A 248 5.71 21.72 -1.84
N VAL A 249 6.77 22.39 -2.30
CA VAL A 249 8.12 21.86 -2.50
C VAL A 249 9.15 22.69 -1.72
N ALA A 250 9.94 22.05 -0.87
CA ALA A 250 11.00 22.68 -0.09
C ALA A 250 12.31 22.81 -0.86
N TRP A 251 12.58 21.84 -1.74
CA TRP A 251 13.77 21.80 -2.60
C TRP A 251 13.47 21.02 -3.86
N SER A 252 14.11 21.35 -4.98
CA SER A 252 14.01 20.57 -6.21
C SER A 252 15.31 20.56 -7.00
N GLY A 253 15.48 19.52 -7.82
CA GLY A 253 16.61 19.39 -8.72
C GLY A 253 16.35 18.39 -9.84
N TRP A 254 17.36 18.21 -10.68
CA TRP A 254 17.37 17.23 -11.76
C TRP A 254 18.38 16.13 -11.44
N VAL A 255 18.01 14.88 -11.67
CA VAL A 255 18.89 13.73 -11.45
C VAL A 255 18.94 12.89 -12.72
N SER A 256 20.16 12.60 -13.18
CA SER A 256 20.38 11.76 -14.36
C SER A 256 19.85 10.34 -14.13
N GLN A 257 19.44 9.67 -15.20
CA GLN A 257 19.01 8.27 -15.14
C GLN A 257 20.10 7.34 -14.57
N ALA A 258 21.39 7.68 -14.81
CA ALA A 258 22.52 6.91 -14.32
C ALA A 258 22.74 7.07 -12.81
N ASP A 259 22.52 8.26 -12.27
CA ASP A 259 22.75 8.58 -10.85
C ASP A 259 21.53 8.29 -9.97
N LEU A 260 20.34 8.15 -10.56
CA LEU A 260 19.08 8.04 -9.85
C LEU A 260 19.08 6.91 -8.81
N TRP A 261 19.64 5.75 -9.16
CA TRP A 261 19.70 4.62 -8.22
C TRP A 261 20.52 4.96 -6.98
N SER A 262 21.71 5.55 -7.16
CA SER A 262 22.56 5.97 -6.05
C SER A 262 21.89 7.05 -5.20
N TRP A 263 21.14 7.95 -5.84
CA TRP A 263 20.42 9.00 -5.15
C TRP A 263 19.25 8.47 -4.31
N ILE A 264 18.41 7.58 -4.87
CA ILE A 264 17.29 6.93 -4.17
C ILE A 264 17.76 6.22 -2.90
N GLN A 265 18.96 5.63 -2.91
CA GLN A 265 19.52 4.95 -1.74
C GLN A 265 19.97 5.89 -0.61
N LYS A 266 20.18 7.18 -0.89
CA LYS A 266 20.73 8.16 0.06
C LYS A 266 19.68 9.01 0.75
N VAL A 267 18.44 9.02 0.25
CA VAL A 267 17.38 9.91 0.74
C VAL A 267 16.08 9.15 1.01
N PRO A 268 15.24 9.61 1.95
CA PRO A 268 13.94 9.00 2.20
C PRO A 268 12.96 9.35 1.07
N ILE A 269 12.73 8.42 0.14
CA ILE A 269 11.78 8.57 -0.97
C ILE A 269 10.36 8.19 -0.55
N THR A 270 9.35 8.91 -1.03
CA THR A 270 7.95 8.54 -0.78
C THR A 270 7.66 7.15 -1.36
N PRO A 271 7.01 6.25 -0.58
CA PRO A 271 6.73 4.90 -1.05
C PRO A 271 5.97 4.86 -2.38
N VAL A 272 4.98 5.73 -2.55
CA VAL A 272 4.19 5.83 -3.79
C VAL A 272 5.05 6.20 -5.01
N ALA A 273 6.03 7.10 -4.86
CA ALA A 273 6.85 7.51 -5.98
C ALA A 273 7.80 6.40 -6.40
N LEU A 274 8.37 5.69 -5.43
CA LEU A 274 9.27 4.57 -5.67
C LEU A 274 8.54 3.39 -6.33
N ASP A 275 7.36 3.05 -5.81
CA ASP A 275 6.51 1.97 -6.33
C ASP A 275 6.06 2.23 -7.77
N CYS A 276 5.52 3.42 -8.05
CA CYS A 276 5.16 3.83 -9.41
C CYS A 276 6.37 3.85 -10.36
N TYR A 277 7.53 4.27 -9.88
CA TYR A 277 8.74 4.30 -10.70
C TYR A 277 9.19 2.90 -11.11
N PHE A 278 9.20 1.94 -10.18
CA PHE A 278 9.56 0.56 -10.51
C PHE A 278 8.54 -0.10 -11.42
N ALA A 279 7.25 0.20 -11.27
CA ALA A 279 6.22 -0.24 -12.20
C ALA A 279 6.51 0.25 -13.63
N LEU A 280 6.86 1.54 -13.79
CA LEU A 280 7.28 2.12 -15.08
C LEU A 280 8.52 1.42 -15.68
N GLN A 281 9.51 1.08 -14.85
CA GLN A 281 10.71 0.37 -15.30
C GLN A 281 10.41 -1.06 -15.76
N ALA A 282 9.57 -1.79 -15.01
CA ALA A 282 9.17 -3.15 -15.35
C ALA A 282 8.46 -3.21 -16.71
N GLN A 283 7.54 -2.28 -16.97
CA GLN A 283 6.88 -2.17 -18.28
C GLN A 283 7.87 -1.88 -19.42
N ALA A 284 8.84 -0.99 -19.19
CA ALA A 284 9.85 -0.65 -20.19
C ALA A 284 10.82 -1.80 -20.49
N GLY A 285 11.10 -2.66 -19.50
CA GLY A 285 11.89 -3.87 -19.66
C GLY A 285 11.17 -4.94 -20.49
N SER A 286 9.87 -5.13 -20.27
CA SER A 286 9.02 -6.07 -21.03
C SER A 286 8.90 -5.71 -22.52
N LEU A 287 8.96 -4.42 -22.87
CA LEU A 287 8.92 -3.95 -24.26
C LEU A 287 10.22 -4.19 -25.03
N LYS A 288 11.34 -4.53 -24.35
CA LYS A 288 12.64 -4.81 -25.00
C LYS A 288 12.89 -6.31 -25.27
N SER A 289 11.95 -7.19 -24.91
CA SER A 289 12.06 -8.65 -25.06
C SER A 289 11.21 -9.23 -26.21
N HIS A 290 10.83 -8.41 -27.20
CA HIS A 290 10.10 -8.85 -28.40
C HIS A 290 10.85 -8.44 -29.67
#